data_AF-A0A1F7UPB0-F1
#
_entry.id   AF-A0A1F7UPB0-F1
#
_cell.length_a   1.000
_cell.length_b   1.000
_cell.length_c   1.000
_cell.angle_alpha   90.00
_cell.angle_beta   90.00
_cell.angle_gamma   90.00
#
_symmetry.space_group_name_H-M   'P 1'
#
loop_
_entity.id
_entity.type
_entity.pdbx_description
1 polymer ?
#
loop_
_entity_poly.entity_id
_entity_poly.type
_entity_poly.pdbx_seq_one_letter_code
_entity_poly.pdbx_strand_id
1 'polypeptide(L)'
;MELADYKKDSLFVIDKAIEKKWEMRKILRETYNKDLRRGDFEKVLDWFNGFKQEYNNLELYDFLKTSDDWQGAQGISFNSNLNAPDAIHLTTAILGAIGGYCQIMITNDKQFSQEARRIIDDYKLTRKLKVMTISEVKKQFFEKKK
;
A
#
# COMPACT_ATOMS: atom_id res chain seq x y z
N MET A 1 -4.52 4.99 1.69
CA MET A 1 -5.46 3.98 1.16
C MET A 1 -5.19 2.64 1.80
N GLU A 2 -3.95 2.13 1.74
CA GLU A 2 -3.51 0.89 2.40
C GLU A 2 -3.95 0.71 3.87
N LEU A 3 -3.74 1.73 4.72
CA LEU A 3 -4.16 1.68 6.13
C LEU A 3 -5.68 1.49 6.30
N ALA A 4 -6.47 2.10 5.41
CA ALA A 4 -7.91 1.94 5.42
C ALA A 4 -8.30 0.51 5.02
N ASP A 5 -7.64 -0.08 4.02
CA ASP A 5 -7.92 -1.45 3.58
C ASP A 5 -7.53 -2.48 4.63
N TYR A 6 -6.38 -2.30 5.29
CA TYR A 6 -6.00 -3.09 6.47
C TYR A 6 -7.09 -3.06 7.55
N LYS A 7 -7.61 -1.88 7.89
CA LYS A 7 -8.63 -1.77 8.92
C LYS A 7 -9.97 -2.36 8.49
N LYS A 8 -10.36 -2.20 7.22
CA LYS A 8 -11.55 -2.84 6.63
C LYS A 8 -11.44 -4.36 6.70
N ASP A 9 -10.29 -4.93 6.36
CA ASP A 9 -10.03 -6.38 6.49
C ASP A 9 -10.18 -6.83 7.94
N SER A 10 -9.57 -6.10 8.88
CA SER A 10 -9.68 -6.38 10.31
C SER A 10 -11.12 -6.37 10.80
N LEU A 11 -11.90 -5.33 10.46
CA LEU A 11 -13.31 -5.23 10.84
C LEU A 11 -14.15 -6.34 10.21
N PHE A 12 -13.91 -6.68 8.95
CA PHE A 12 -14.61 -7.78 8.29
C PHE A 12 -14.35 -9.12 9.00
N VAL A 13 -13.09 -9.41 9.32
CA VAL A 13 -12.72 -10.65 10.00
C VAL A 13 -13.28 -10.69 11.42
N ILE A 14 -13.12 -9.63 12.21
CA ILE A 14 -13.53 -9.60 13.61
C ILE A 14 -15.06 -9.54 13.73
N ASP A 15 -15.68 -8.53 13.13
CA ASP A 15 -17.11 -8.26 13.37
C ASP A 15 -18.00 -9.22 12.60
N LYS A 16 -17.58 -9.72 11.42
CA LYS A 16 -18.47 -10.53 10.57
C LYS A 16 -18.14 -12.00 10.53
N ALA A 17 -16.86 -12.36 10.47
CA ALA A 17 -16.50 -13.76 10.35
C ALA A 17 -16.48 -14.49 11.69
N ILE A 18 -15.96 -13.86 12.75
CA ILE A 18 -15.92 -14.46 14.09
C ILE A 18 -17.32 -14.52 14.70
N GLU A 19 -18.11 -13.43 14.64
CA GLU A 19 -19.50 -13.43 15.15
C GLU A 19 -20.37 -14.50 14.47
N LYS A 20 -20.20 -14.70 13.15
CA LYS A 20 -20.94 -15.71 12.38
C LYS A 20 -20.32 -17.10 12.42
N LYS A 21 -19.23 -17.30 13.18
CA LYS A 21 -18.49 -18.57 13.31
C LYS A 21 -18.12 -19.19 11.95
N TRP A 22 -17.68 -18.36 11.00
CA TRP A 22 -17.31 -18.83 9.68
C TRP A 22 -16.00 -19.61 9.72
N GLU A 23 -15.92 -20.68 8.94
CA GLU A 23 -14.67 -21.39 8.72
C GLU A 23 -13.66 -20.52 7.95
N MET A 24 -12.37 -20.64 8.27
CA MET A 24 -11.29 -19.83 7.66
C MET A 24 -11.31 -19.82 6.13
N ARG A 25 -11.67 -20.93 5.48
CA ARG A 25 -11.77 -20.98 4.01
C ARG A 25 -12.84 -20.05 3.46
N LYS A 26 -13.98 -19.96 4.15
CA LYS A 26 -15.06 -19.05 3.79
C LYS A 26 -14.63 -17.61 4.01
N ILE A 27 -13.95 -17.32 5.13
CA ILE A 27 -13.40 -15.99 5.41
C ILE A 27 -12.53 -15.52 4.25
N LEU A 28 -11.51 -16.32 3.89
CA LEU A 28 -10.58 -15.98 2.81
C LEU A 28 -11.27 -15.71 1.47
N ARG A 29 -12.32 -16.47 1.15
CA ARG A 29 -13.09 -16.28 -0.09
C ARG A 29 -13.89 -14.98 -0.08
N GLU A 30 -14.53 -14.66 1.05
CA GLU A 30 -15.42 -13.51 1.17
C GLU A 30 -14.66 -12.20 1.48
N THR A 31 -13.39 -12.25 1.90
CA THR A 31 -12.57 -11.04 2.13
C THR A 31 -12.40 -10.18 0.88
N TYR A 32 -12.53 -10.77 -0.32
CA TYR A 32 -12.53 -10.03 -1.59
C TYR A 32 -13.89 -9.36 -1.90
N ASN A 33 -14.98 -9.80 -1.28
CA ASN A 33 -16.34 -9.28 -1.43
C ASN A 33 -16.90 -8.82 -0.08
N LYS A 34 -16.24 -7.83 0.53
CA LYS A 34 -16.62 -7.33 1.86
C LYS A 34 -17.97 -6.63 1.81
N ASP A 35 -18.95 -7.15 2.54
CA ASP A 35 -20.25 -6.50 2.73
C ASP A 35 -20.18 -5.39 3.79
N LEU A 36 -19.20 -4.49 3.77
CA LEU A 36 -19.09 -3.45 4.81
C LEU A 36 -20.18 -2.38 4.68
N ARG A 37 -20.72 -1.93 5.80
CA ARG A 37 -21.76 -0.90 5.86
C ARG A 37 -21.17 0.46 6.21
N ARG A 38 -21.96 1.51 6.03
CA ARG A 38 -21.56 2.89 6.36
C ARG A 38 -20.95 3.04 7.76
N GLY A 39 -21.57 2.44 8.77
CA GLY A 39 -21.04 2.47 10.15
C GLY A 39 -19.67 1.79 10.29
N ASP A 40 -19.34 0.81 9.45
CA ASP A 40 -18.01 0.20 9.45
C ASP A 40 -16.96 1.16 8.86
N PHE A 41 -17.33 1.96 7.85
CA PHE A 41 -16.44 2.98 7.29
C PHE A 41 -16.18 4.14 8.25
N GLU A 42 -17.15 4.50 9.09
CA GLU A 42 -16.98 5.46 10.18
C GLU A 42 -15.94 4.94 11.20
N LYS A 43 -16.04 3.66 11.61
CA LYS A 43 -15.02 3.02 12.46
C LYS A 43 -13.61 3.03 11.84
N VAL A 44 -13.50 2.85 10.53
CA VAL A 44 -12.20 2.92 9.83
C VAL A 44 -11.62 4.33 9.92
N LEU A 45 -12.45 5.36 9.72
CA LEU A 45 -12.03 6.75 9.79
C LEU A 45 -11.60 7.14 11.21
N ASP A 46 -12.39 6.75 12.22
CA ASP A 46 -12.07 7.02 13.63
C ASP A 46 -10.75 6.36 14.06
N TRP A 47 -10.56 5.10 13.67
CA TRP A 47 -9.29 4.39 13.90
C TRP A 47 -8.11 5.11 13.23
N PHE A 48 -8.29 5.56 11.99
CA PHE A 48 -7.23 6.25 11.25
C PHE A 48 -6.89 7.61 11.86
N ASN A 49 -7.88 8.34 12.37
CA ASN A 49 -7.66 9.59 13.10
C ASN A 49 -6.87 9.35 14.40
N GLY A 50 -7.20 8.29 15.14
CA GLY A 50 -6.42 7.88 16.31
C GLY A 50 -4.98 7.49 15.94
N PHE A 51 -4.80 6.72 14.87
CA PHE A 51 -3.48 6.34 14.36
C PHE A 51 -2.61 7.57 14.03
N LYS A 52 -3.18 8.59 13.37
CA LYS A 52 -2.46 9.84 13.09
C LYS A 52 -2.03 10.59 14.34
N GLN A 53 -2.86 10.59 15.38
CA GLN A 53 -2.56 11.24 16.65
C GLN A 53 -1.44 10.51 17.41
N GLU A 54 -1.47 9.17 17.39
CA GLU A 54 -0.46 8.33 18.03
C GLU A 54 0.90 8.43 17.32
N TYR A 55 0.90 8.43 15.99
CA TYR A 55 2.10 8.50 15.16
C TYR A 55 2.23 9.86 14.48
N ASN A 56 2.36 10.91 15.29
CA ASN A 56 2.45 12.30 14.82
C ASN A 56 3.69 12.60 13.95
N ASN A 57 4.68 11.70 13.92
CA ASN A 57 5.86 11.77 13.08
C ASN A 57 5.65 11.14 11.69
N LEU A 58 4.48 10.55 11.43
CA LEU A 58 4.11 10.04 10.12
C LEU A 58 3.40 11.14 9.32
N GLU A 59 4.03 11.54 8.24
CA GLU A 59 3.44 12.47 7.27
C GLU A 59 2.78 11.69 6.14
N LEU A 60 1.59 12.14 5.74
CA LEU A 60 0.89 11.59 4.59
C LEU A 60 1.03 12.54 3.42
N TYR A 61 1.59 12.01 2.33
CA TYR A 61 1.78 12.75 1.11
C TYR A 61 0.84 12.25 0.03
N ASP A 62 0.20 13.20 -0.64
CA ASP A 62 -0.39 12.97 -1.95
C ASP A 62 0.62 13.43 -2.99
N PHE A 63 1.07 12.51 -3.86
CA PHE A 63 2.05 12.81 -4.90
C PHE A 63 1.39 12.96 -6.29
N LEU A 64 0.13 12.56 -6.48
CA LEU A 64 -0.56 12.66 -7.76
C LEU A 64 -1.38 13.96 -7.83
N LYS A 65 -0.69 15.10 -7.93
CA LYS A 65 -1.31 16.43 -7.78
C LYS A 65 -1.72 17.06 -9.10
N THR A 66 -1.08 16.67 -10.19
CA THR A 66 -1.23 17.29 -11.51
C THR A 66 -1.73 16.28 -12.54
N SER A 67 -2.28 16.78 -13.65
CA SER A 67 -2.67 15.91 -14.78
C SER A 67 -1.50 15.08 -15.28
N ASP A 68 -0.28 15.62 -15.25
CA ASP A 68 0.93 14.93 -15.73
C ASP A 68 1.29 13.76 -14.82
N ASP A 69 1.12 13.92 -13.49
CA ASP A 69 1.32 12.83 -12.53
C ASP A 69 0.35 11.65 -12.81
N TRP A 70 -0.91 11.96 -13.08
CA TRP A 70 -1.94 10.98 -13.45
C TRP A 70 -1.67 10.33 -14.81
N GLN A 71 -1.14 11.08 -15.78
CA GLN A 71 -0.68 10.52 -17.05
C GLN A 71 0.50 9.56 -16.85
N GLY A 72 1.38 9.82 -15.88
CA GLY A 72 2.42 8.88 -15.46
C GLY A 72 1.84 7.55 -14.98
N ALA A 73 0.85 7.59 -14.10
CA ALA A 73 0.16 6.40 -13.61
C ALA A 73 -0.58 5.65 -14.72
N GLN A 74 -1.24 6.39 -15.61
CA GLN A 74 -1.90 5.83 -16.79
C GLN A 74 -0.89 5.15 -17.72
N GLY A 75 0.26 5.78 -17.98
CA GLY A 75 1.33 5.23 -18.80
C GLY A 75 1.87 3.91 -18.24
N ILE A 76 2.09 3.84 -16.92
CA ILE A 76 2.48 2.58 -16.26
C ILE A 76 1.38 1.53 -16.41
N SER A 77 0.12 1.90 -16.18
CA SER A 77 -1.01 0.97 -16.29
C SER A 77 -1.19 0.40 -17.70
N PHE A 78 -0.91 1.16 -18.76
CA PHE A 78 -1.02 0.68 -20.13
C PHE A 78 0.15 -0.20 -20.58
N ASN A 79 1.32 -0.03 -19.94
CA ASN A 79 2.58 -0.64 -20.41
C ASN A 79 3.20 -1.62 -19.40
N SER A 80 2.38 -2.17 -18.50
CA SER A 80 2.83 -3.15 -17.50
C SER A 80 1.73 -4.14 -17.15
N ASN A 81 2.12 -5.17 -16.42
CA ASN A 81 1.19 -6.17 -15.88
C ASN A 81 0.59 -5.72 -14.53
N LEU A 82 0.74 -4.45 -14.14
CA LEU A 82 0.19 -3.92 -12.91
C LEU A 82 -1.29 -3.61 -13.06
N ASN A 83 -2.06 -3.88 -12.01
CA ASN A 83 -3.42 -3.37 -11.91
C ASN A 83 -3.38 -1.85 -11.65
N ALA A 84 -4.52 -1.17 -11.84
CA ALA A 84 -4.60 0.27 -11.68
C ALA A 84 -4.16 0.77 -10.27
N PRO A 85 -4.57 0.14 -9.15
CA PRO A 85 -4.05 0.49 -7.82
C PRO A 85 -2.51 0.40 -7.70
N ASP A 86 -1.90 -0.68 -8.19
CA ASP A 86 -0.45 -0.88 -8.13
C ASP A 86 0.29 0.13 -9.01
N ALA A 87 -0.26 0.48 -10.17
CA ALA A 87 0.27 1.54 -11.03
C ALA A 87 0.26 2.90 -10.32
N ILE A 88 -0.84 3.24 -9.62
CA ILE A 88 -0.96 4.45 -8.80
C ILE A 88 0.06 4.44 -7.67
N HIS A 89 0.20 3.33 -6.94
CA HIS A 89 1.16 3.20 -5.84
C HIS A 89 2.61 3.34 -6.32
N LEU A 90 2.97 2.70 -7.43
CA LEU A 90 4.31 2.81 -7.99
C LEU A 90 4.61 4.23 -8.46
N THR A 91 3.65 4.87 -9.14
CA THR A 91 3.80 6.27 -9.60
C THR A 91 4.03 7.20 -8.42
N THR A 92 3.27 7.02 -7.35
CA THR A 92 3.42 7.77 -6.09
C THR A 92 4.84 7.62 -5.53
N ALA A 93 5.37 6.40 -5.49
CA ALA A 93 6.74 6.14 -5.02
C ALA A 93 7.80 6.76 -5.94
N ILE A 94 7.61 6.69 -7.26
CA ILE A 94 8.50 7.28 -8.28
C ILE A 94 8.56 8.80 -8.11
N LEU A 95 7.40 9.47 -8.02
CA LEU A 95 7.33 10.92 -7.83
C LEU A 95 7.95 11.32 -6.50
N GLY A 96 7.68 10.57 -5.43
CA GLY A 96 8.34 10.72 -4.15
C GLY A 96 9.86 10.59 -4.25
N ALA A 97 10.37 9.62 -5.00
CA ALA A 97 11.80 9.43 -5.20
C ALA A 97 12.46 10.53 -6.04
N ILE A 98 11.75 11.05 -7.05
CA ILE A 98 12.20 12.19 -7.85
C ILE A 98 12.31 13.44 -6.96
N GLY A 99 11.31 13.68 -6.11
CA GLY A 99 11.28 14.78 -5.15
C GLY A 99 12.19 14.62 -3.93
N GLY A 100 12.80 13.44 -3.74
CA GLY A 100 13.70 13.16 -2.60
C GLY A 100 12.98 12.73 -1.30
N TYR A 101 11.69 12.44 -1.36
CA TYR A 101 10.84 12.07 -0.23
C TYR A 101 10.69 10.56 -0.02
N CYS A 102 11.02 9.73 -1.03
CA CYS A 102 10.87 8.28 -0.95
C CYS A 102 12.12 7.57 -1.46
N GLN A 103 12.81 6.82 -0.60
CA GLN A 103 13.92 5.95 -1.01
C GLN A 103 13.56 4.46 -1.04
N ILE A 104 12.45 4.08 -0.38
CA ILE A 104 12.06 2.68 -0.18
C ILE A 104 10.56 2.55 -0.41
N MET A 105 10.19 1.73 -1.39
CA MET A 105 8.84 1.22 -1.56
C MET A 105 8.75 -0.16 -0.90
N ILE A 106 7.82 -0.33 0.04
CA ILE A 106 7.68 -1.57 0.81
C ILE A 106 6.52 -2.38 0.26
N THR A 107 6.75 -3.63 -0.14
CA THR A 107 5.69 -4.58 -0.50
C THR A 107 6.14 -6.03 -0.33
N ASN A 108 5.21 -6.93 0.00
CA ASN A 108 5.45 -8.37 0.00
C ASN A 108 4.87 -9.06 -1.25
N ASP A 109 4.17 -8.32 -2.11
CA ASP A 109 3.65 -8.85 -3.35
C ASP A 109 4.81 -9.08 -4.33
N LYS A 110 5.01 -10.34 -4.71
CA LYS A 110 6.13 -10.76 -5.58
C LYS A 110 5.97 -10.25 -7.00
N GLN A 111 4.75 -10.29 -7.56
CA GLN A 111 4.51 -9.86 -8.93
C GLN A 111 4.65 -8.35 -9.03
N PHE A 112 4.06 -7.62 -8.07
CA PHE A 112 4.23 -6.17 -8.00
C PHE A 112 5.71 -5.80 -7.81
N SER A 113 6.44 -6.50 -6.93
CA SER A 113 7.87 -6.25 -6.73
C SER A 113 8.71 -6.41 -8.00
N GLN A 114 8.41 -7.42 -8.81
CA GLN A 114 9.15 -7.69 -10.05
C GLN A 114 8.89 -6.61 -11.10
N GLU A 115 7.61 -6.32 -11.37
CA GLU A 115 7.23 -5.26 -12.33
C GLU A 115 7.71 -3.89 -11.88
N ALA A 116 7.57 -3.56 -10.58
CA ALA A 116 8.04 -2.30 -10.03
C ALA A 116 9.54 -2.12 -10.22
N ARG A 117 10.36 -3.16 -10.00
CA ARG A 117 11.81 -3.08 -10.21
C ARG A 117 12.16 -2.84 -11.68
N ARG A 118 11.47 -3.51 -12.62
CA ARG A 118 11.65 -3.28 -14.05
C ARG A 118 11.33 -1.83 -14.42
N ILE A 119 10.16 -1.33 -14.01
CA ILE A 119 9.73 0.03 -14.30
C ILE A 119 10.67 1.06 -13.66
N ILE A 120 11.10 0.86 -12.41
CA ILE A 120 12.06 1.75 -11.74
C ILE A 120 13.39 1.84 -12.52
N ASP A 121 13.82 0.73 -13.12
CA ASP A 121 15.01 0.69 -13.97
C ASP A 121 14.80 1.45 -15.29
N ASP A 122 13.63 1.28 -15.92
CA ASP A 122 13.22 2.04 -17.13
C ASP A 122 13.26 3.56 -16.87
N TYR A 123 12.85 3.99 -15.67
CA TYR A 123 12.91 5.38 -15.21
C TYR A 123 14.31 5.82 -14.72
N LYS A 124 15.31 4.92 -14.72
CA LYS A 124 16.69 5.15 -14.23
C LYS A 124 16.75 5.57 -12.77
N LEU A 125 15.83 5.07 -11.95
CA LEU A 125 15.68 5.41 -10.53
C LEU A 125 16.23 4.35 -9.58
N THR A 126 16.89 3.30 -10.07
CA THR A 126 17.43 2.17 -9.28
C THR A 126 18.36 2.60 -8.14
N ARG A 127 19.00 3.76 -8.23
CA ARG A 127 19.83 4.34 -7.17
C ARG A 127 19.05 5.18 -6.15
N LYS A 128 17.88 5.67 -6.51
CA LYS A 128 17.03 6.55 -5.68
C LYS A 128 15.92 5.79 -4.97
N LEU A 129 15.31 4.81 -5.62
CA LEU A 129 14.17 4.06 -5.11
C LEU A 129 14.45 2.56 -5.10
N LYS A 130 14.31 1.94 -3.94
CA LYS A 130 14.44 0.48 -3.75
C LYS A 130 13.10 -0.15 -3.43
N VAL A 131 12.83 -1.31 -4.01
CA VAL A 131 11.66 -2.13 -3.66
C VAL A 131 12.09 -3.22 -2.69
N MET A 132 11.54 -3.19 -1.48
CA MET A 132 11.90 -4.07 -0.38
C MET A 132 10.67 -4.71 0.26
N THR A 133 10.83 -5.93 0.75
CA THR A 133 9.86 -6.60 1.62
C THR A 133 9.94 -6.05 3.03
N ILE A 134 8.88 -6.30 3.82
CA ILE A 134 8.86 -5.94 5.24
C ILE A 134 10.05 -6.59 5.98
N SER A 135 10.36 -7.85 5.65
CA SER A 135 11.48 -8.56 6.27
C SER A 135 12.83 -7.91 5.96
N GLU A 136 13.05 -7.49 4.72
CA GLU A 136 14.29 -6.82 4.32
C GLU A 136 14.44 -5.47 5.02
N VAL A 137 13.35 -4.69 5.12
CA VAL A 137 13.36 -3.41 5.83
C VAL A 137 13.65 -3.60 7.32
N LYS A 138 13.00 -4.56 7.98
CA LYS A 138 13.27 -4.90 9.39
C LYS A 138 14.74 -5.23 9.62
N LYS A 139 15.29 -6.15 8.80
CA LYS A 139 16.69 -6.56 8.88
C LYS A 139 17.67 -5.41 8.66
N GLN A 140 17.38 -4.53 7.70
CA GLN A 140 18.34 -3.50 7.30
C GLN A 140 18.32 -2.26 8.19
N PHE A 141 17.15 -1.89 8.75
CA PHE A 141 16.97 -0.62 9.45
C PHE A 141 16.61 -0.76 10.94
N PHE A 142 16.12 -1.92 11.38
CA PHE A 142 15.59 -2.08 12.73
C PHE A 142 16.30 -3.17 13.55
N GLU A 143 16.94 -4.14 12.92
CA GLU A 143 17.79 -5.10 13.63
C GLU A 143 19.11 -4.43 14.05
N LYS A 144 19.36 -4.39 15.37
CA LYS A 144 20.67 -3.98 15.90
C LYS A 144 21.72 -4.97 15.40
N LYS A 145 22.71 -4.48 14.65
CA LYS A 145 23.97 -5.21 14.47
C LYS A 145 24.54 -5.48 15.86
N LYS A 146 24.62 -6.76 16.23
CA LYS A 146 25.33 -7.20 17.44
C LYS A 146 26.82 -6.88 17.31
#